data_AF-A0AA35UW20-F1
#
_entry.id   AF-A0AA35UW20-F1
#
_cell.length_a   1.000
_cell.length_b   1.000
_cell.length_c   1.000
_cell.angle_alpha   90.00
_cell.angle_beta   90.00
_cell.angle_gamma   90.00
#
_symmetry.space_group_name_H-M   'P 1'
#
loop_
_entity.id
_entity.type
_entity.pdbx_description
1 polymer ?
#
loop_
_entity_poly.entity_id
_entity_poly.type
_entity_poly.pdbx_seq_one_letter_code
_entity_poly.pdbx_strand_id
1 'polypeptide(L)'
;MAPKSSDFPSADSDYQSGFGNHFSSEAIAGALPQGQNSPLVCPLGLYAEQISGTSFTAPRKLNQRSWLYRIKPSVTHEPFKPRVPKHEKLVSEFSQVNSSINPTQIRWKPVDIPDKPTDFVDGLYSVCGAGSSFLRHGFAIHMYTANISMENSAFCNADGDFLIVPQSGRLWVTTECGKLQVSPGEIVILPQGFRFAIDLPDGPSRGYVAEVFGTHFQLPDLGPIGANGLASPKDFLVPTASFEQESRPGYTIIQKFGGELFTARQDFSPFNVVAWHGNYVPYKYDLSKFCPYNTVLVDHGDPSINTVLTAPTDKPGVALLDFVIFPPRWLVAEHTFRPPYYHRNCMSEFMGLIHGGYEAKADGFLPGGASLHSCMTPHGPDTKTYEATIAGGDNVGPHRIKDTMAFMFESCLMPRICPWALESSYVDHDYYQCWIGLKSHFNPNNTRNSHNNNWHPEIQQ
;
A
#
# COMPACT_ATOMS: atom_id res chain seq x y z
N MET A 1 28.24 5.83 -8.46
CA MET A 1 28.29 4.40 -8.81
C MET A 1 26.89 3.84 -8.66
N ALA A 2 26.47 2.92 -9.53
CA ALA A 2 25.23 2.18 -9.32
C ALA A 2 25.34 1.37 -8.01
N PRO A 3 24.25 1.27 -7.21
CA PRO A 3 24.28 0.50 -5.96
C PRO A 3 24.57 -0.97 -6.25
N LYS A 4 25.39 -1.60 -5.42
CA LYS A 4 25.67 -3.04 -5.51
C LYS A 4 24.72 -3.80 -4.61
N SER A 5 24.42 -5.06 -4.94
CA SER A 5 23.57 -5.92 -4.11
C SER A 5 24.12 -6.12 -2.69
N SER A 6 25.44 -6.02 -2.50
CA SER A 6 26.09 -6.05 -1.18
C SER A 6 25.71 -4.87 -0.28
N ASP A 7 25.17 -3.80 -0.85
CA ASP A 7 24.91 -2.56 -0.14
C ASP A 7 23.50 -2.53 0.49
N PHE A 8 22.68 -3.54 0.21
CA PHE A 8 21.32 -3.72 0.74
C PHE A 8 21.25 -4.95 1.66
N PRO A 9 20.43 -4.90 2.73
CA PRO A 9 20.23 -6.05 3.60
C PRO A 9 19.64 -7.23 2.82
N SER A 10 20.08 -8.45 3.16
CA SER A 10 19.75 -9.66 2.39
C SER A 10 18.89 -10.66 3.16
N ALA A 11 18.85 -10.54 4.48
CA ALA A 11 18.08 -11.40 5.36
C ALA A 11 17.20 -10.57 6.32
N ASP A 12 16.08 -11.15 6.76
CA ASP A 12 15.19 -10.52 7.74
C ASP A 12 15.91 -10.15 9.05
N SER A 13 16.94 -10.92 9.43
CA SER A 13 17.77 -10.69 10.63
C SER A 13 18.60 -9.41 10.57
N ASP A 14 18.76 -8.83 9.38
CA ASP A 14 19.49 -7.58 9.17
C ASP A 14 18.60 -6.35 9.48
N TYR A 15 17.31 -6.56 9.73
CA TYR A 15 16.34 -5.53 10.08
C TYR A 15 15.99 -5.55 11.58
N GLN A 16 15.42 -4.45 12.06
CA GLN A 16 14.74 -4.44 13.36
C GLN A 16 13.26 -4.81 13.17
N SER A 17 12.70 -5.61 14.07
CA SER A 17 11.31 -6.06 13.97
C SER A 17 10.38 -5.41 15.00
N GLY A 18 9.14 -5.15 14.63
CA GLY A 18 8.06 -4.80 15.56
C GLY A 18 7.33 -3.50 15.21
N PHE A 19 6.10 -3.63 14.70
CA PHE A 19 5.26 -2.48 14.36
C PHE A 19 5.09 -1.50 15.54
N GLY A 20 5.36 -0.21 15.30
CA GLY A 20 5.14 0.85 16.28
C GLY A 20 6.14 0.91 17.45
N ASN A 21 7.19 0.09 17.45
CA ASN A 21 8.23 0.13 18.48
C ASN A 21 8.94 1.49 18.56
N HIS A 22 9.54 1.76 19.72
CA HIS A 22 10.58 2.77 19.85
C HIS A 22 11.94 2.12 19.58
N PHE A 23 12.43 2.28 18.36
CA PHE A 23 13.68 1.72 17.89
C PHE A 23 14.87 2.65 18.19
N SER A 24 16.05 2.06 18.19
CA SER A 24 17.34 2.74 18.26
C SER A 24 18.29 2.02 17.30
N SER A 25 18.96 2.77 16.43
CA SER A 25 19.92 2.20 15.49
C SER A 25 21.12 3.13 15.32
N GLU A 26 22.32 2.56 15.28
CA GLU A 26 23.56 3.28 15.01
C GLU A 26 24.43 2.50 14.03
N ALA A 27 24.90 3.15 12.97
CA ALA A 27 25.84 2.58 12.01
C ALA A 27 27.28 2.60 12.53
N ILE A 28 27.57 3.51 13.48
CA ILE A 28 28.83 3.62 14.20
C ILE A 28 28.51 3.55 15.69
N ALA A 29 29.14 2.62 16.41
CA ALA A 29 28.91 2.44 17.84
C ALA A 29 29.15 3.74 18.63
N GLY A 30 28.20 4.10 19.50
CA GLY A 30 28.26 5.32 20.31
C GLY A 30 27.86 6.60 19.57
N ALA A 31 27.25 6.50 18.40
CA ALA A 31 26.73 7.66 17.66
C ALA A 31 25.44 8.22 18.30
N LEU A 32 24.66 7.39 19.00
CA LEU A 32 23.50 7.86 19.75
C LEU A 32 23.93 8.57 21.06
N PRO A 33 23.45 9.80 21.33
CA PRO A 33 23.67 10.42 22.63
C PRO A 33 23.01 9.64 23.76
N GLN A 34 23.68 9.58 24.91
CA GLN A 34 23.21 8.87 26.09
C GLN A 34 22.44 9.82 27.01
N GLY A 35 21.25 9.40 27.46
CA GLY A 35 20.46 10.11 28.47
C GLY A 35 19.74 11.41 28.03
N GLN A 36 19.89 11.83 26.77
CA GLN A 36 19.28 13.05 26.22
C GLN A 36 19.21 13.02 24.69
N ASN A 37 18.38 13.85 24.07
CA ASN A 37 18.26 13.91 22.59
C ASN A 37 19.10 15.03 21.95
N SER A 38 19.39 16.10 22.69
CA SER A 38 20.00 17.33 22.13
C SER A 38 21.22 17.77 22.97
N PRO A 39 22.34 17.02 22.92
CA PRO A 39 23.59 17.46 23.53
C PRO A 39 24.16 18.73 22.89
N LEU A 40 24.91 19.49 23.68
CA LEU A 40 25.64 20.67 23.19
C LEU A 40 26.56 20.31 22.02
N VAL A 41 27.20 19.14 22.09
CA VAL A 41 27.99 18.53 21.02
C VAL A 41 27.51 17.09 20.88
N CYS A 42 26.95 16.70 19.74
CA CYS A 42 26.57 15.31 19.52
C CYS A 42 27.81 14.42 19.37
N PRO A 43 27.72 13.13 19.74
CA PRO A 43 28.75 12.17 19.42
C PRO A 43 29.17 12.25 17.96
N LEU A 44 30.46 12.04 17.69
CA LEU A 44 31.07 12.11 16.36
C LEU A 44 30.93 13.48 15.66
N GLY A 45 30.50 14.54 16.37
CA GLY A 45 30.29 15.86 15.79
C GLY A 45 29.04 15.96 14.91
N LEU A 46 28.07 15.07 15.10
CA LEU A 46 26.81 15.04 14.33
C LEU A 46 25.88 16.22 14.67
N TYR A 47 24.89 16.42 13.83
CA TYR A 47 23.75 17.29 14.10
C TYR A 47 22.56 16.45 14.56
N ALA A 48 21.90 16.88 15.64
CA ALA A 48 20.61 16.33 16.04
C ALA A 48 19.49 17.03 15.28
N GLU A 49 18.65 16.26 14.60
CA GLU A 49 17.47 16.72 13.87
C GLU A 49 16.27 15.87 14.31
N GLN A 50 15.11 16.49 14.49
CA GLN A 50 13.88 15.75 14.79
C GLN A 50 12.95 15.82 13.58
N ILE A 51 12.44 14.66 13.17
CA ILE A 51 11.27 14.55 12.32
C ILE A 51 10.05 14.22 13.19
N SER A 52 9.01 15.03 13.08
CA SER A 52 7.76 14.89 13.83
C SER A 52 6.65 14.48 12.87
N GLY A 53 6.22 13.22 12.94
CA GLY A 53 5.11 12.70 12.13
C GLY A 53 3.76 13.21 12.63
N THR A 54 3.62 13.40 13.94
CA THR A 54 2.38 13.91 14.57
C THR A 54 2.58 15.23 15.30
N SER A 55 1.48 15.86 15.70
CA SER A 55 1.51 17.00 16.62
C SER A 55 2.20 16.64 17.94
N PHE A 56 2.90 17.61 18.54
CA PHE A 56 3.62 17.39 19.80
C PHE A 56 2.73 16.92 20.95
N THR A 57 1.46 17.33 20.94
CA THR A 57 0.46 17.00 21.97
C THR A 57 -0.37 15.76 21.64
N ALA A 58 -0.07 15.06 20.53
CA ALA A 58 -0.71 13.79 20.22
C ALA A 58 -0.58 12.84 21.43
N PRO A 59 -1.67 12.13 21.81
CA PRO A 59 -1.63 11.16 22.90
C PRO A 59 -0.47 10.18 22.71
N ARG A 60 0.17 9.74 23.79
CA ARG A 60 1.42 8.96 23.70
C ARG A 60 1.34 7.75 22.75
N LYS A 61 0.19 7.06 22.72
CA LYS A 61 -0.06 5.90 21.84
C LYS A 61 -0.12 6.24 20.35
N LEU A 62 -0.40 7.51 20.00
CA LEU A 62 -0.47 8.02 18.63
C LEU A 62 0.71 8.92 18.29
N ASN A 63 1.55 9.30 19.26
CA ASN A 63 2.62 10.26 19.04
C ASN A 63 3.78 9.60 18.28
N GLN A 64 4.05 10.05 17.06
CA GLN A 64 5.10 9.51 16.21
C GLN A 64 6.18 10.58 15.94
N ARG A 65 7.42 10.24 16.28
CA ARG A 65 8.61 11.06 16.01
C ARG A 65 9.89 10.23 15.96
N SER A 66 10.90 10.76 15.27
CA SER A 66 12.25 10.22 15.27
C SER A 66 13.29 11.32 15.38
N TRP A 67 14.36 11.02 16.11
CA TRP A 67 15.58 11.82 16.18
C TRP A 67 16.62 11.21 15.26
N LEU A 68 17.19 12.04 14.39
CA LEU A 68 18.20 11.70 13.41
C LEU A 68 19.51 12.41 13.80
N TYR A 69 20.60 11.66 13.90
CA TYR A 69 21.94 12.17 14.14
C TYR A 69 22.74 12.07 12.85
N ARG A 70 22.89 13.22 12.17
CA ARG A 70 23.30 13.29 10.77
C ARG A 70 24.52 14.17 10.54
N ILE A 71 25.25 13.90 9.46
CA ILE A 71 26.51 14.59 9.13
C ILE A 71 26.26 16.07 8.77
N LYS A 72 25.20 16.35 8.00
CA LYS A 72 24.74 17.70 7.66
C LYS A 72 23.22 17.77 7.82
N PRO A 73 22.67 18.84 8.41
CA PRO A 73 21.24 18.97 8.65
C PRO A 73 20.46 19.17 7.34
N SER A 74 19.20 18.72 7.30
CA SER A 74 18.36 18.73 6.11
C SER A 74 18.10 20.12 5.53
N VAL A 75 18.26 21.16 6.35
CA VAL A 75 18.05 22.58 5.97
C VAL A 75 19.10 23.11 5.00
N THR A 76 20.24 22.43 4.83
CA THR A 76 21.31 22.91 3.93
C THR A 76 21.03 22.50 2.48
N HIS A 77 20.25 23.32 1.77
CA HIS A 77 19.96 23.19 0.34
C HIS A 77 19.67 24.56 -0.27
N GLU A 78 19.73 24.66 -1.60
CA GLU A 78 19.23 25.81 -2.35
C GLU A 78 17.71 25.97 -2.19
N PRO A 79 17.12 27.17 -2.38
CA PRO A 79 15.67 27.33 -2.39
C PRO A 79 14.98 26.39 -3.38
N PHE A 80 13.88 25.76 -2.95
CA PHE A 80 13.05 24.95 -3.82
C PHE A 80 12.47 25.79 -4.97
N LYS A 81 12.49 25.24 -6.18
CA LYS A 81 11.91 25.82 -7.38
C LYS A 81 10.94 24.82 -8.00
N PRO A 82 9.87 25.25 -8.70
CA PRO A 82 9.01 24.33 -9.43
C PRO A 82 9.85 23.42 -10.34
N ARG A 83 9.57 22.11 -10.32
CA ARG A 83 10.29 21.13 -11.15
C ARG A 83 9.98 21.42 -12.63
N VAL A 84 11.02 21.34 -13.46
CA VAL A 84 10.92 21.44 -14.92
C VAL A 84 11.52 20.17 -15.54
N PRO A 85 10.79 19.43 -16.39
CA PRO A 85 9.40 19.66 -16.76
C PRO A 85 8.42 19.42 -15.59
N LYS A 86 7.22 20.01 -15.69
CA LYS A 86 6.14 19.78 -14.72
C LYS A 86 5.68 18.32 -14.82
N HIS A 87 5.34 17.72 -13.68
CA HIS A 87 4.72 16.41 -13.65
C HIS A 87 3.21 16.52 -13.98
N GLU A 88 2.79 15.97 -15.11
CA GLU A 88 1.42 16.19 -15.63
C GLU A 88 0.36 15.26 -15.04
N LYS A 89 0.78 14.11 -14.49
CA LYS A 89 -0.12 13.04 -14.05
C LYS A 89 -0.21 12.86 -12.54
N LEU A 90 0.32 13.78 -11.75
CA LEU A 90 0.20 13.74 -10.28
C LEU A 90 -0.87 14.71 -9.82
N VAL A 91 -1.77 14.23 -8.95
CA VAL A 91 -2.89 14.99 -8.40
C VAL A 91 -2.98 14.72 -6.91
N SER A 92 -3.23 15.77 -6.12
CA SER A 92 -3.49 15.64 -4.67
C SER A 92 -4.63 16.52 -4.17
N GLU A 93 -5.29 17.23 -5.09
CA GLU A 93 -6.53 17.98 -4.87
C GLU A 93 -7.56 17.49 -5.87
N PHE A 94 -8.56 16.72 -5.42
CA PHE A 94 -9.53 16.11 -6.35
C PHE A 94 -10.75 17.01 -6.52
N SER A 95 -10.80 17.74 -7.63
CA SER A 95 -11.86 18.72 -7.94
C SER A 95 -12.46 18.49 -9.33
N GLN A 96 -13.50 19.24 -9.69
CA GLN A 96 -14.09 19.17 -11.03
C GLN A 96 -13.13 19.59 -12.16
N VAL A 97 -12.04 20.29 -11.85
CA VAL A 97 -11.10 20.82 -12.86
C VAL A 97 -10.11 19.75 -13.35
N ASN A 98 -9.74 18.81 -12.48
CA ASN A 98 -8.66 17.84 -12.74
C ASN A 98 -9.09 16.38 -12.55
N SER A 99 -10.38 16.15 -12.29
CA SER A 99 -10.91 14.81 -12.08
C SER A 99 -12.41 14.71 -12.41
N SER A 100 -12.78 13.55 -12.91
CA SER A 100 -14.13 13.24 -13.39
C SER A 100 -14.85 12.31 -12.42
N ILE A 101 -16.18 12.40 -12.42
CA ILE A 101 -17.04 11.44 -11.74
C ILE A 101 -17.48 10.37 -12.74
N ASN A 102 -17.47 9.10 -12.31
CA ASN A 102 -18.02 8.01 -13.08
C ASN A 102 -18.58 6.95 -12.11
N PRO A 103 -19.90 6.71 -12.09
CA PRO A 103 -20.51 5.71 -11.22
C PRO A 103 -20.38 4.28 -11.78
N THR A 104 -19.98 4.11 -13.04
CA THR A 104 -19.85 2.81 -13.69
C THR A 104 -18.66 2.04 -13.12
N GLN A 105 -18.73 0.71 -13.05
CA GLN A 105 -17.58 -0.13 -12.70
C GLN A 105 -16.48 0.07 -13.73
N ILE A 106 -15.23 0.26 -13.29
CA ILE A 106 -14.10 0.46 -14.20
C ILE A 106 -13.07 -0.63 -13.96
N ARG A 107 -12.46 -1.11 -15.05
CA ARG A 107 -11.34 -2.03 -15.02
C ARG A 107 -10.25 -1.52 -15.95
N TRP A 108 -9.01 -1.56 -15.47
CA TRP A 108 -7.82 -1.24 -16.22
C TRP A 108 -6.99 -2.51 -16.42
N LYS A 109 -6.53 -2.71 -17.65
CA LYS A 109 -5.48 -3.67 -17.99
C LYS A 109 -4.13 -3.21 -17.41
N PRO A 110 -3.14 -4.11 -17.27
CA PRO A 110 -1.81 -3.71 -16.83
C PRO A 110 -1.21 -2.67 -17.78
N VAL A 111 -0.72 -1.56 -17.21
CA VAL A 111 -0.06 -0.50 -17.98
C VAL A 111 1.33 -0.96 -18.41
N ASP A 112 1.71 -0.68 -19.64
CA ASP A 112 3.04 -1.03 -20.15
C ASP A 112 4.13 -0.16 -19.51
N ILE A 113 5.31 -0.75 -19.41
CA ILE A 113 6.50 -0.02 -18.98
C ILE A 113 6.93 0.89 -20.14
N PRO A 114 7.22 2.18 -19.89
CA PRO A 114 7.61 3.09 -20.95
C PRO A 114 8.97 2.70 -21.56
N ASP A 115 9.16 2.97 -22.85
CA ASP A 115 10.46 2.80 -23.52
C ASP A 115 11.44 3.92 -23.18
N LYS A 116 10.94 5.14 -22.93
CA LYS A 116 11.75 6.30 -22.57
C LYS A 116 12.33 6.15 -21.16
N PRO A 117 13.55 6.63 -20.87
CA PRO A 117 14.10 6.62 -19.52
C PRO A 117 13.15 7.31 -18.54
N THR A 118 12.69 6.57 -17.53
CA THR A 118 11.68 6.98 -16.57
C THR A 118 12.02 6.37 -15.20
N ASP A 119 12.36 7.21 -14.22
CA ASP A 119 12.57 6.77 -12.84
C ASP A 119 11.24 6.58 -12.09
N PHE A 120 11.29 6.18 -10.82
CA PHE A 120 10.09 6.00 -10.00
C PHE A 120 9.22 7.26 -9.91
N VAL A 121 9.82 8.44 -9.78
CA VAL A 121 9.09 9.70 -9.57
C VAL A 121 8.43 10.15 -10.87
N ASP A 122 9.15 10.10 -11.99
CA ASP A 122 8.61 10.45 -13.31
C ASP A 122 7.62 9.40 -13.83
N GLY A 123 7.69 8.17 -13.31
CA GLY A 123 6.81 7.07 -13.62
C GLY A 123 5.56 6.98 -12.74
N LEU A 124 5.43 7.82 -11.71
CA LEU A 124 4.32 7.80 -10.75
C LEU A 124 3.13 8.60 -11.28
N TYR A 125 1.94 8.00 -11.36
CA TYR A 125 0.76 8.67 -11.89
C TYR A 125 -0.51 8.38 -11.07
N SER A 126 -1.30 9.43 -10.81
CA SER A 126 -2.55 9.37 -10.06
C SER A 126 -3.67 8.81 -10.92
N VAL A 127 -4.29 7.71 -10.47
CA VAL A 127 -5.42 7.07 -11.13
C VAL A 127 -6.73 7.68 -10.63
N CYS A 128 -6.91 7.71 -9.31
CA CYS A 128 -8.08 8.27 -8.66
C CYS A 128 -7.77 8.70 -7.23
N GLY A 129 -8.71 9.39 -6.59
CA GLY A 129 -8.59 9.78 -5.19
C GLY A 129 -9.70 10.73 -4.77
N ALA A 130 -9.70 11.13 -3.50
CA ALA A 130 -10.69 12.02 -2.93
C ALA A 130 -10.03 12.96 -1.91
N GLY A 131 -10.62 14.15 -1.75
CA GLY A 131 -10.17 15.12 -0.77
C GLY A 131 -9.00 15.98 -1.23
N SER A 132 -8.23 16.43 -0.25
CA SER A 132 -7.25 17.51 -0.39
C SER A 132 -6.04 17.27 0.53
N SER A 133 -4.86 17.25 -0.07
CA SER A 133 -3.58 17.30 0.62
C SER A 133 -3.40 18.58 1.44
N PHE A 134 -3.87 19.74 0.95
CA PHE A 134 -3.79 21.00 1.69
C PHE A 134 -4.66 20.99 2.95
N LEU A 135 -5.84 20.37 2.88
CA LEU A 135 -6.73 20.20 4.02
C LEU A 135 -6.32 19.02 4.91
N ARG A 136 -5.30 18.23 4.51
CA ARG A 136 -4.86 17.03 5.20
C ARG A 136 -6.01 16.07 5.47
N HIS A 137 -6.85 15.86 4.47
CA HIS A 137 -7.94 14.90 4.54
C HIS A 137 -8.25 14.36 3.16
N GLY A 138 -8.00 13.07 2.97
CA GLY A 138 -8.22 12.42 1.69
C GLY A 138 -7.19 11.34 1.40
N PHE A 139 -7.28 10.80 0.21
CA PHE A 139 -6.33 9.82 -0.29
C PHE A 139 -6.14 9.99 -1.79
N ALA A 140 -5.02 9.49 -2.30
CA ALA A 140 -4.79 9.29 -3.72
C ALA A 140 -4.31 7.86 -3.96
N ILE A 141 -4.78 7.26 -5.05
CA ILE A 141 -4.26 5.99 -5.55
C ILE A 141 -3.47 6.29 -6.81
N HIS A 142 -2.19 5.99 -6.74
CA HIS A 142 -1.27 6.07 -7.85
C HIS A 142 -0.90 4.66 -8.32
N MET A 143 -0.43 4.58 -9.54
CA MET A 143 0.36 3.46 -10.00
C MET A 143 1.69 4.00 -10.53
N TYR A 144 2.69 3.15 -10.64
CA TYR A 144 3.98 3.53 -11.19
C TYR A 144 4.46 2.54 -12.26
N THR A 145 5.13 3.05 -13.28
CA THR A 145 5.93 2.27 -14.23
C THR A 145 7.28 2.96 -14.45
N ALA A 146 8.37 2.27 -14.17
CA ALA A 146 9.73 2.83 -14.21
C ALA A 146 10.71 1.84 -14.85
N ASN A 147 11.75 2.34 -15.48
CA ASN A 147 12.77 1.53 -16.17
C ASN A 147 14.22 1.91 -15.86
N ILE A 148 14.44 2.96 -15.08
CA ILE A 148 15.76 3.35 -14.57
C ILE A 148 15.70 3.64 -13.07
N SER A 149 16.82 3.47 -12.37
CA SER A 149 16.98 3.92 -10.99
C SER A 149 16.92 5.44 -10.89
N MET A 150 16.56 5.94 -9.70
CA MET A 150 16.77 7.35 -9.35
C MET A 150 18.27 7.64 -9.19
N GLU A 151 18.84 8.51 -10.04
CA GLU A 151 20.26 8.86 -9.99
C GLU A 151 20.50 10.24 -9.37
N ASN A 152 21.38 10.30 -8.36
CA ASN A 152 21.79 11.53 -7.68
C ASN A 152 20.60 12.41 -7.23
N SER A 153 19.50 11.75 -6.86
CA SER A 153 18.26 12.39 -6.45
C SER A 153 17.56 11.61 -5.35
N ALA A 154 16.80 12.33 -4.53
CA ALA A 154 15.90 11.77 -3.53
C ALA A 154 14.53 12.43 -3.67
N PHE A 155 13.49 11.69 -3.34
CA PHE A 155 12.12 12.15 -3.27
C PHE A 155 11.70 12.32 -1.80
N CYS A 156 10.92 13.36 -1.54
CA CYS A 156 10.28 13.63 -0.26
C CYS A 156 8.81 13.95 -0.52
N ASN A 157 7.90 13.25 0.16
CA ASN A 157 6.48 13.56 0.08
C ASN A 157 6.04 14.37 1.30
N ALA A 158 5.67 15.64 1.10
CA ALA A 158 5.14 16.48 2.18
C ALA A 158 3.62 16.37 2.32
N ASP A 159 2.94 15.62 1.46
CA ASP A 159 1.47 15.60 1.42
C ASP A 159 0.88 14.47 2.27
N GLY A 160 1.59 13.34 2.40
CA GLY A 160 1.09 12.18 3.14
C GLY A 160 2.06 11.00 3.19
N ASP A 161 1.58 9.92 3.81
CA ASP A 161 2.30 8.63 3.84
C ASP A 161 2.06 7.88 2.54
N PHE A 162 3.09 7.21 2.03
CA PHE A 162 2.96 6.25 0.94
C PHE A 162 2.95 4.82 1.45
N LEU A 163 1.98 4.03 0.99
CA LEU A 163 2.00 2.56 0.98
C LEU A 163 2.27 2.10 -0.45
N ILE A 164 3.45 1.52 -0.69
CA ILE A 164 3.85 1.02 -2.01
C ILE A 164 3.69 -0.49 -2.06
N VAL A 165 3.06 -0.98 -3.12
CA VAL A 165 2.83 -2.40 -3.42
C VAL A 165 3.50 -2.74 -4.76
N PRO A 166 4.74 -3.26 -4.77
CA PRO A 166 5.38 -3.72 -5.99
C PRO A 166 4.62 -4.89 -6.62
N GLN A 167 4.44 -4.83 -7.93
CA GLN A 167 3.80 -5.88 -8.71
C GLN A 167 4.81 -6.64 -9.58
N SER A 168 5.74 -5.92 -10.21
CA SER A 168 6.81 -6.46 -11.05
C SER A 168 8.12 -5.75 -10.73
N GLY A 169 9.21 -6.52 -10.65
CA GLY A 169 10.54 -6.03 -10.30
C GLY A 169 10.68 -5.65 -8.82
N ARG A 170 11.80 -6.00 -8.20
CA ARG A 170 12.11 -5.58 -6.84
C ARG A 170 12.44 -4.09 -6.80
N LEU A 171 12.17 -3.47 -5.65
CA LEU A 171 12.60 -2.13 -5.32
C LEU A 171 13.71 -2.18 -4.27
N TRP A 172 14.77 -1.42 -4.50
CA TRP A 172 15.79 -1.13 -3.49
C TRP A 172 15.58 0.30 -3.01
N VAL A 173 15.02 0.43 -1.80
CA VAL A 173 14.60 1.72 -1.24
C VAL A 173 15.64 2.19 -0.22
N THR A 174 16.37 3.25 -0.56
CA THR A 174 17.26 3.94 0.38
C THR A 174 16.48 5.05 1.07
N THR A 175 16.49 5.09 2.40
CA THR A 175 15.81 6.11 3.21
C THR A 175 16.79 6.75 4.19
N GLU A 176 16.40 7.83 4.84
CA GLU A 176 17.18 8.44 5.92
C GLU A 176 17.36 7.50 7.14
N CYS A 177 16.49 6.51 7.35
CA CYS A 177 16.66 5.52 8.43
C CYS A 177 17.52 4.31 8.01
N GLY A 178 17.80 4.15 6.72
CA GLY A 178 18.55 3.03 6.17
C GLY A 178 17.87 2.43 4.94
N LYS A 179 18.23 1.19 4.60
CA LYS A 179 17.89 0.57 3.30
C LYS A 179 16.92 -0.59 3.44
N LEU A 180 15.93 -0.65 2.55
CA LEU A 180 14.91 -1.71 2.48
C LEU A 180 14.93 -2.34 1.07
N GLN A 181 15.02 -3.66 0.96
CA GLN A 181 14.70 -4.37 -0.27
C GLN A 181 13.21 -4.76 -0.22
N VAL A 182 12.44 -4.52 -1.28
CA VAL A 182 11.00 -4.79 -1.31
C VAL A 182 10.65 -5.52 -2.60
N SER A 183 10.20 -6.76 -2.50
CA SER A 183 9.86 -7.61 -3.64
C SER A 183 8.35 -7.61 -3.91
N PRO A 184 7.88 -7.98 -5.11
CA PRO A 184 6.47 -8.31 -5.30
C PRO A 184 6.01 -9.37 -4.29
N GLY A 185 4.89 -9.11 -3.60
CA GLY A 185 4.44 -9.90 -2.45
C GLY A 185 4.83 -9.28 -1.09
N GLU A 186 5.64 -8.23 -1.09
CA GLU A 186 5.91 -7.39 0.07
C GLU A 186 5.33 -5.99 -0.15
N ILE A 187 5.16 -5.23 0.93
CA ILE A 187 4.79 -3.81 0.90
C ILE A 187 5.85 -2.97 1.62
N VAL A 188 5.89 -1.68 1.33
CA VAL A 188 6.68 -0.71 2.11
C VAL A 188 5.87 0.54 2.41
N ILE A 189 5.98 1.02 3.65
CA ILE A 189 5.46 2.30 4.10
C ILE A 189 6.60 3.31 4.17
N LEU A 190 6.41 4.44 3.49
CA LEU A 190 7.30 5.60 3.50
C LEU A 190 6.54 6.76 4.14
N PRO A 191 6.80 7.08 5.42
CA PRO A 191 6.05 8.11 6.10
C PRO A 191 6.31 9.50 5.53
N GLN A 192 5.31 10.38 5.67
CA GLN A 192 5.35 11.78 5.25
C GLN A 192 6.64 12.46 5.72
N GLY A 193 7.30 13.16 4.80
CA GLY A 193 8.49 13.97 5.05
C GLY A 193 9.83 13.23 5.02
N PHE A 194 9.85 11.89 5.01
CA PHE A 194 11.09 11.16 4.81
C PHE A 194 11.62 11.32 3.39
N ARG A 195 12.93 11.52 3.27
CA ARG A 195 13.63 11.45 1.99
C ARG A 195 13.95 10.00 1.66
N PHE A 196 13.69 9.60 0.42
CA PHE A 196 14.03 8.28 -0.08
C PHE A 196 14.45 8.29 -1.55
N ALA A 197 15.18 7.26 -1.98
CA ALA A 197 15.50 7.00 -3.38
C ALA A 197 15.18 5.54 -3.69
N ILE A 198 14.75 5.28 -4.93
CA ILE A 198 14.37 3.95 -5.39
C ILE A 198 15.28 3.53 -6.55
N ASP A 199 15.96 2.41 -6.32
CA ASP A 199 16.75 1.70 -7.30
C ASP A 199 15.99 0.48 -7.83
N LEU A 200 16.22 0.15 -9.10
CA LEU A 200 15.56 -0.93 -9.80
C LEU A 200 16.55 -2.07 -10.14
N PRO A 201 16.88 -2.94 -9.17
CA PRO A 201 17.93 -3.96 -9.34
C PRO A 201 17.65 -5.01 -10.42
N ASP A 202 16.37 -5.20 -10.78
CA ASP A 202 15.95 -6.15 -11.81
C ASP A 202 15.73 -5.48 -13.18
N GLY A 203 16.04 -4.19 -13.31
CA GLY A 203 15.59 -3.37 -14.42
C GLY A 203 14.14 -2.93 -14.22
N PRO A 204 13.30 -2.90 -15.27
CA PRO A 204 12.00 -2.25 -15.16
C PRO A 204 11.04 -2.77 -14.08
N SER A 205 10.31 -1.86 -13.44
CA SER A 205 9.38 -2.13 -12.34
C SER A 205 8.01 -1.48 -12.54
N ARG A 206 6.98 -2.11 -11.98
CA ARG A 206 5.60 -1.63 -11.95
C ARG A 206 4.95 -1.99 -10.62
N GLY A 207 4.04 -1.13 -10.15
CA GLY A 207 3.26 -1.39 -8.96
C GLY A 207 2.24 -0.30 -8.65
N TYR A 208 1.75 -0.31 -7.42
CA TYR A 208 0.68 0.53 -6.92
C TYR A 208 1.16 1.35 -5.73
N VAL A 209 0.56 2.52 -5.51
CA VAL A 209 0.83 3.36 -4.34
C VAL A 209 -0.49 3.91 -3.80
N ALA A 210 -0.79 3.66 -2.53
CA ALA A 210 -1.80 4.41 -1.81
C ALA A 210 -1.12 5.55 -1.05
N GLU A 211 -1.64 6.75 -1.20
CA GLU A 211 -1.22 7.95 -0.47
C GLU A 211 -2.36 8.42 0.43
N VAL A 212 -2.10 8.60 1.72
CA VAL A 212 -3.10 9.05 2.70
C VAL A 212 -2.74 10.42 3.25
N PHE A 213 -3.70 11.34 3.29
CA PHE A 213 -3.50 12.72 3.73
C PHE A 213 -3.99 12.91 5.17
N GLY A 214 -3.08 13.31 6.06
CA GLY A 214 -3.40 13.76 7.42
C GLY A 214 -3.58 12.67 8.48
N THR A 215 -3.27 11.41 8.17
CA THR A 215 -3.26 10.30 9.12
C THR A 215 -2.17 9.30 8.73
N HIS A 216 -1.89 8.33 9.61
CA HIS A 216 -0.88 7.29 9.39
C HIS A 216 -1.52 5.90 9.39
N PHE A 217 -0.90 4.96 8.68
CA PHE A 217 -1.31 3.56 8.74
C PHE A 217 -1.04 2.97 10.14
N GLN A 218 -2.01 2.21 10.64
CA GLN A 218 -1.94 1.44 11.87
C GLN A 218 -2.42 0.00 11.64
N LEU A 219 -2.10 -0.90 12.56
CA LEU A 219 -2.73 -2.22 12.60
C LEU A 219 -4.21 -2.09 12.98
N PRO A 220 -5.12 -2.91 12.40
CA PRO A 220 -6.52 -2.89 12.76
C PRO A 220 -6.72 -3.37 14.21
N ASP A 221 -7.76 -2.85 14.87
CA ASP A 221 -8.26 -3.45 16.11
C ASP A 221 -8.75 -4.87 15.79
N LEU A 222 -8.23 -5.87 16.49
CA LEU A 222 -8.52 -7.29 16.21
C LEU A 222 -9.90 -7.73 16.69
N GLY A 223 -10.54 -6.96 17.57
CA GLY A 223 -11.84 -7.30 18.13
C GLY A 223 -11.87 -8.75 18.69
N PRO A 224 -12.86 -9.56 18.33
CA PRO A 224 -12.97 -10.96 18.77
C PRO A 224 -11.83 -11.89 18.33
N ILE A 225 -11.00 -11.52 17.33
CA ILE A 225 -9.81 -12.30 16.97
C ILE A 225 -8.83 -12.36 18.17
N GLY A 226 -8.84 -11.34 19.02
CA GLY A 226 -8.10 -11.30 20.26
C GLY A 226 -6.75 -10.63 20.13
N ALA A 227 -5.69 -11.26 20.64
CA ALA A 227 -4.36 -10.65 20.75
C ALA A 227 -3.38 -11.03 19.62
N ASN A 228 -3.76 -11.96 18.75
CA ASN A 228 -2.88 -12.48 17.70
C ASN A 228 -3.68 -12.83 16.44
N GLY A 229 -3.15 -12.49 15.26
CA GLY A 229 -3.77 -12.81 13.98
C GLY A 229 -3.49 -11.74 12.94
N LEU A 230 -3.98 -11.95 11.72
CA LEU A 230 -3.82 -11.02 10.61
C LEU A 230 -2.34 -10.70 10.34
N ALA A 231 -1.98 -9.42 10.24
CA ALA A 231 -0.61 -8.96 10.15
C ALA A 231 0.01 -8.85 11.54
N SER A 232 0.79 -9.85 11.92
CA SER A 232 1.43 -9.90 13.23
C SER A 232 2.50 -8.78 13.38
N PRO A 233 2.50 -8.00 14.48
CA PRO A 233 3.42 -6.87 14.66
C PRO A 233 4.90 -7.22 14.50
N LYS A 234 5.31 -8.45 14.86
CA LYS A 234 6.72 -8.89 14.80
C LYS A 234 7.24 -9.00 13.36
N ASP A 235 6.36 -9.09 12.38
CA ASP A 235 6.72 -9.38 10.99
C ASP A 235 6.91 -8.08 10.17
N PHE A 236 6.69 -6.91 10.79
CA PHE A 236 7.04 -5.61 10.24
C PHE A 236 8.50 -5.29 10.52
N LEU A 237 9.25 -5.04 9.44
CA LEU A 237 10.70 -4.88 9.45
C LEU A 237 11.09 -3.43 9.15
N VAL A 238 12.01 -2.89 9.94
CA VAL A 238 12.52 -1.51 9.90
C VAL A 238 14.01 -1.56 9.57
N PRO A 239 14.51 -0.69 8.66
CA PRO A 239 15.93 -0.69 8.30
C PRO A 239 16.81 -0.35 9.49
N THR A 240 18.02 -0.89 9.55
CA THR A 240 19.06 -0.38 10.45
C THR A 240 19.73 0.84 9.84
N ALA A 241 20.20 1.77 10.68
CA ALA A 241 20.93 2.96 10.28
C ALA A 241 22.05 2.64 9.29
N SER A 242 22.11 3.41 8.21
CA SER A 242 23.17 3.39 7.21
C SER A 242 23.35 4.81 6.68
N PHE A 243 24.57 5.19 6.32
CA PHE A 243 24.85 6.54 5.85
C PHE A 243 25.79 6.58 4.64
N GLU A 244 25.67 7.65 3.88
CA GLU A 244 26.57 8.05 2.82
C GLU A 244 27.29 9.33 3.25
N GLN A 245 28.61 9.36 3.07
CA GLN A 245 29.46 10.52 3.41
C GLN A 245 30.23 11.07 2.20
N GLU A 246 30.12 10.43 1.05
CA GLU A 246 30.79 10.86 -0.17
C GLU A 246 30.24 12.19 -0.66
N SER A 247 31.11 13.00 -1.29
CA SER A 247 30.67 14.22 -1.96
C SER A 247 29.73 13.87 -3.10
N ARG A 248 28.57 14.56 -3.14
CA ARG A 248 27.57 14.41 -4.20
C ARG A 248 27.20 15.80 -4.71
N PRO A 249 28.08 16.49 -5.46
CA PRO A 249 27.80 17.83 -5.95
C PRO A 249 26.51 17.86 -6.78
N GLY A 250 25.66 18.85 -6.54
CA GLY A 250 24.40 19.00 -7.27
C GLY A 250 23.37 17.88 -7.07
N TYR A 251 23.42 17.16 -5.95
CA TYR A 251 22.37 16.21 -5.55
C TYR A 251 21.01 16.91 -5.52
N THR A 252 20.00 16.31 -6.15
CA THR A 252 18.68 16.91 -6.31
C THR A 252 17.65 16.34 -5.34
N ILE A 253 17.05 17.20 -4.52
CA ILE A 253 15.91 16.83 -3.69
C ILE A 253 14.64 17.20 -4.43
N ILE A 254 13.82 16.21 -4.72
CA ILE A 254 12.50 16.37 -5.31
C ILE A 254 11.48 16.34 -4.17
N GLN A 255 10.78 17.45 -3.97
CA GLN A 255 9.74 17.58 -2.95
C GLN A 255 8.39 17.58 -3.63
N LYS A 256 7.52 16.63 -3.28
CA LYS A 256 6.08 16.73 -3.55
C LYS A 256 5.44 17.58 -2.46
N PHE A 257 4.71 18.62 -2.87
CA PHE A 257 4.02 19.57 -1.99
C PHE A 257 2.76 20.09 -2.68
N GLY A 258 1.59 19.82 -2.11
CA GLY A 258 0.29 20.17 -2.67
C GLY A 258 -0.01 19.50 -4.01
N GLY A 259 0.52 18.28 -4.24
CA GLY A 259 0.42 17.58 -5.51
C GLY A 259 1.35 18.07 -6.62
N GLU A 260 2.14 19.12 -6.38
CA GLU A 260 3.15 19.62 -7.31
C GLU A 260 4.56 19.16 -6.91
N LEU A 261 5.46 19.08 -7.89
CA LEU A 261 6.85 18.73 -7.66
C LEU A 261 7.75 19.98 -7.70
N PHE A 262 8.61 20.08 -6.70
CA PHE A 262 9.66 21.10 -6.59
C PHE A 262 11.02 20.44 -6.51
N THR A 263 12.07 21.14 -6.93
CA THR A 263 13.46 20.68 -6.81
C THR A 263 14.32 21.69 -6.08
N ALA A 264 15.23 21.19 -5.24
CA ALA A 264 16.31 21.93 -4.61
C ALA A 264 17.62 21.17 -4.79
N ARG A 265 18.74 21.89 -4.90
CA ARG A 265 20.08 21.28 -5.00
C ARG A 265 20.84 21.38 -3.69
N GLN A 266 21.69 20.40 -3.43
CA GLN A 266 22.65 20.35 -2.34
C GLN A 266 23.89 19.57 -2.78
N ASP A 267 25.03 19.72 -2.08
CA ASP A 267 26.30 19.10 -2.49
C ASP A 267 26.67 17.83 -1.71
N PHE A 268 25.66 17.15 -1.16
CA PHE A 268 25.84 15.94 -0.35
C PHE A 268 24.59 15.05 -0.44
N SER A 269 24.74 13.76 -0.14
CA SER A 269 23.61 12.83 -0.05
C SER A 269 22.72 13.14 1.16
N PRO A 270 21.37 13.16 1.03
CA PRO A 270 20.48 13.30 2.17
C PRO A 270 20.50 12.06 3.07
N PHE A 271 20.99 10.92 2.58
CA PHE A 271 21.11 9.67 3.33
C PHE A 271 22.37 9.68 4.21
N ASN A 272 22.53 10.72 5.01
CA ASN A 272 23.73 10.98 5.82
C ASN A 272 23.47 10.86 7.33
N VAL A 273 22.49 10.05 7.71
CA VAL A 273 22.09 9.78 9.10
C VAL A 273 22.89 8.60 9.65
N VAL A 274 23.81 8.89 10.56
CA VAL A 274 24.71 7.87 11.14
C VAL A 274 24.01 7.07 12.22
N ALA A 275 23.08 7.69 12.95
CA ALA A 275 22.27 7.03 13.95
C ALA A 275 20.90 7.70 14.08
N TRP A 276 19.92 6.96 14.55
CA TRP A 276 18.59 7.48 14.82
C TRP A 276 17.88 6.69 15.92
N HIS A 277 16.93 7.32 16.60
CA HIS A 277 16.00 6.62 17.50
C HIS A 277 14.60 7.23 17.44
N GLY A 278 13.56 6.43 17.60
CA GLY A 278 12.18 6.90 17.46
C GLY A 278 11.19 5.80 17.11
N ASN A 279 9.96 6.20 16.83
CA ASN A 279 8.86 5.32 16.40
C ASN A 279 8.21 5.78 15.09
N TYR A 280 8.75 6.83 14.45
CA TYR A 280 8.31 7.28 13.12
C TYR A 280 9.37 6.89 12.09
N VAL A 281 9.16 5.75 11.43
CA VAL A 281 10.19 5.09 10.62
C VAL A 281 9.58 4.48 9.36
N PRO A 282 10.34 4.39 8.25
CA PRO A 282 10.01 3.50 7.14
C PRO A 282 9.99 2.04 7.57
N TYR A 283 9.07 1.25 7.02
CA TYR A 283 9.01 -0.18 7.30
C TYR A 283 8.46 -0.98 6.11
N LYS A 284 8.82 -2.27 6.05
CA LYS A 284 8.29 -3.22 5.08
C LYS A 284 7.58 -4.38 5.77
N TYR A 285 6.73 -5.08 5.01
CA TYR A 285 6.02 -6.27 5.48
C TYR A 285 5.84 -7.27 4.34
N ASP A 286 6.06 -8.55 4.63
CA ASP A 286 5.87 -9.66 3.68
C ASP A 286 4.44 -10.22 3.81
N LEU A 287 3.64 -10.09 2.74
CA LEU A 287 2.24 -10.49 2.73
C LEU A 287 2.05 -12.00 2.89
N SER A 288 3.07 -12.81 2.61
CA SER A 288 3.03 -14.26 2.84
C SER A 288 2.99 -14.64 4.33
N LYS A 289 3.39 -13.72 5.21
CA LYS A 289 3.36 -13.90 6.68
C LYS A 289 2.01 -13.57 7.30
N PHE A 290 1.06 -13.06 6.51
CA PHE A 290 -0.29 -12.80 6.99
C PHE A 290 -0.96 -14.08 7.49
N CYS A 291 -1.59 -14.00 8.66
CA CYS A 291 -2.34 -15.10 9.25
C CYS A 291 -3.83 -14.92 8.89
N PRO A 292 -4.33 -15.58 7.81
CA PRO A 292 -5.70 -15.39 7.36
C PRO A 292 -6.71 -15.97 8.35
N TYR A 293 -7.74 -15.20 8.65
CA TYR A 293 -8.94 -15.66 9.34
C TYR A 293 -10.10 -15.72 8.35
N ASN A 294 -10.91 -16.75 8.45
CA ASN A 294 -12.08 -16.92 7.60
C ASN A 294 -13.10 -17.83 8.29
N THR A 295 -14.26 -18.01 7.69
CA THR A 295 -15.23 -19.00 8.13
C THR A 295 -14.64 -20.41 8.14
N VAL A 296 -15.04 -21.18 9.14
CA VAL A 296 -14.70 -22.61 9.29
C VAL A 296 -15.94 -23.51 9.26
N LEU A 297 -17.11 -22.95 8.93
CA LEU A 297 -18.37 -23.70 8.92
C LEU A 297 -19.23 -23.32 7.70
N VAL A 298 -19.86 -22.15 7.69
CA VAL A 298 -20.78 -21.69 6.63
C VAL A 298 -20.52 -20.22 6.28
N ASP A 299 -21.12 -19.78 5.18
CA ASP A 299 -21.09 -18.40 4.68
C ASP A 299 -19.71 -17.90 4.24
N HIS A 300 -19.65 -16.65 3.78
CA HIS A 300 -18.43 -15.97 3.36
C HIS A 300 -18.19 -14.79 4.30
N GLY A 301 -17.03 -14.74 4.96
CA GLY A 301 -16.70 -13.65 5.87
C GLY A 301 -16.48 -12.32 5.13
N ASP A 302 -16.91 -11.21 5.72
CA ASP A 302 -16.71 -9.88 5.16
C ASP A 302 -15.22 -9.62 4.87
N PRO A 303 -14.87 -8.95 3.76
CA PRO A 303 -13.47 -8.82 3.32
C PRO A 303 -12.58 -8.06 4.31
N SER A 304 -13.15 -7.25 5.21
CA SER A 304 -12.43 -6.57 6.30
C SER A 304 -11.70 -7.53 7.24
N ILE A 305 -12.07 -8.83 7.27
CA ILE A 305 -11.31 -9.87 7.97
C ILE A 305 -9.88 -10.03 7.42
N ASN A 306 -9.59 -9.50 6.23
CA ASN A 306 -8.28 -9.55 5.60
C ASN A 306 -7.52 -8.21 5.64
N THR A 307 -7.91 -7.26 6.50
CA THR A 307 -7.19 -5.98 6.67
C THR A 307 -5.77 -6.21 7.19
N VAL A 308 -4.77 -5.68 6.48
CA VAL A 308 -3.35 -5.66 6.88
C VAL A 308 -3.03 -4.38 7.63
N LEU A 309 -3.39 -3.24 7.04
CA LEU A 309 -3.19 -1.90 7.62
C LEU A 309 -4.44 -1.05 7.37
N THR A 310 -4.75 -0.17 8.32
CA THR A 310 -5.85 0.79 8.23
C THR A 310 -5.35 2.21 8.49
N ALA A 311 -5.83 3.18 7.73
CA ALA A 311 -5.67 4.60 7.98
C ALA A 311 -6.99 5.12 8.57
N PRO A 312 -7.07 5.48 9.86
CA PRO A 312 -8.34 5.80 10.51
C PRO A 312 -8.85 7.20 10.16
N THR A 313 -10.17 7.41 10.26
CA THR A 313 -10.78 8.75 10.39
C THR A 313 -11.06 9.08 11.87
N ASP A 314 -11.53 10.31 12.14
CA ASP A 314 -12.04 10.68 13.46
C ASP A 314 -13.34 9.95 13.85
N LYS A 315 -14.05 9.35 12.88
CA LYS A 315 -15.27 8.58 13.14
C LYS A 315 -14.88 7.13 13.48
N PRO A 316 -15.19 6.64 14.71
CA PRO A 316 -14.86 5.27 15.11
C PRO A 316 -15.46 4.24 14.15
N GLY A 317 -14.66 3.23 13.79
CA GLY A 317 -15.05 2.16 12.88
C GLY A 317 -15.12 2.56 11.41
N VAL A 318 -14.68 3.77 11.03
CA VAL A 318 -14.62 4.21 9.64
C VAL A 318 -13.18 4.57 9.27
N ALA A 319 -12.60 3.78 8.37
CA ALA A 319 -11.28 4.04 7.82
C ALA A 319 -11.33 5.09 6.70
N LEU A 320 -10.32 5.95 6.65
CA LEU A 320 -10.01 6.75 5.48
C LEU A 320 -9.59 5.81 4.34
N LEU A 321 -8.74 4.84 4.64
CA LEU A 321 -8.32 3.82 3.69
C LEU A 321 -7.90 2.53 4.41
N ASP A 322 -8.54 1.42 4.08
CA ASP A 322 -8.11 0.08 4.49
C ASP A 322 -7.30 -0.56 3.35
N PHE A 323 -6.14 -1.12 3.70
CA PHE A 323 -5.38 -2.01 2.84
C PHE A 323 -5.69 -3.45 3.21
N VAL A 324 -6.47 -4.10 2.34
CA VAL A 324 -6.99 -5.45 2.49
C VAL A 324 -6.31 -6.36 1.47
N ILE A 325 -6.00 -7.61 1.83
CA ILE A 325 -5.43 -8.59 0.90
C ILE A 325 -6.34 -9.79 0.68
N PHE A 326 -6.13 -10.52 -0.42
CA PHE A 326 -6.79 -11.80 -0.70
C PHE A 326 -5.71 -12.86 -0.92
N PRO A 327 -5.13 -13.41 0.17
CA PRO A 327 -3.98 -14.29 0.11
C PRO A 327 -4.39 -15.74 -0.19
N PRO A 328 -3.41 -16.63 -0.41
CA PRO A 328 -3.64 -18.07 -0.41
C PRO A 328 -4.28 -18.53 0.90
N ARG A 329 -5.41 -19.24 0.82
CA ARG A 329 -6.20 -19.67 1.99
C ARG A 329 -7.00 -20.93 1.73
N TRP A 330 -7.48 -21.54 2.80
CA TRP A 330 -8.41 -22.66 2.72
C TRP A 330 -9.85 -22.17 2.60
N LEU A 331 -10.61 -22.85 1.75
CA LEU A 331 -12.05 -22.74 1.61
C LEU A 331 -12.68 -24.05 2.09
N VAL A 332 -13.38 -23.97 3.20
CA VAL A 332 -13.98 -25.13 3.88
C VAL A 332 -15.48 -24.97 4.11
N ALA A 333 -16.06 -23.80 3.78
CA ALA A 333 -17.46 -23.50 4.03
C ALA A 333 -18.39 -24.54 3.36
N GLU A 334 -19.28 -25.12 4.15
CA GLU A 334 -20.27 -26.12 3.76
C GLU A 334 -21.53 -25.43 3.21
N HIS A 335 -22.20 -26.03 2.22
CA HIS A 335 -23.48 -25.53 1.66
C HIS A 335 -23.48 -24.03 1.31
N THR A 336 -22.32 -23.52 0.88
CA THR A 336 -22.06 -22.08 0.78
C THR A 336 -21.61 -21.72 -0.63
N PHE A 337 -22.15 -20.62 -1.16
CA PHE A 337 -21.56 -19.95 -2.32
C PHE A 337 -20.24 -19.30 -1.89
N ARG A 338 -19.13 -20.02 -2.10
CA ARG A 338 -17.79 -19.65 -1.59
C ARG A 338 -17.18 -18.37 -2.19
N PRO A 339 -17.38 -18.01 -3.48
CA PRO A 339 -16.89 -16.73 -3.98
C PRO A 339 -17.52 -15.54 -3.25
N PRO A 340 -16.97 -14.32 -3.40
CA PRO A 340 -17.60 -13.12 -2.87
C PRO A 340 -19.06 -13.00 -3.29
N TYR A 341 -19.90 -12.48 -2.40
CA TYR A 341 -21.32 -12.25 -2.66
C TYR A 341 -21.55 -11.05 -3.60
N TYR A 342 -22.72 -10.98 -4.23
CA TYR A 342 -23.14 -9.74 -4.91
C TYR A 342 -23.31 -8.63 -3.89
N HIS A 343 -22.76 -7.46 -4.20
CA HIS A 343 -22.50 -6.43 -3.21
C HIS A 343 -22.76 -5.02 -3.74
N ARG A 344 -23.16 -4.14 -2.82
CA ARG A 344 -23.31 -2.69 -2.97
C ARG A 344 -22.82 -2.07 -1.67
N ASN A 345 -21.75 -1.30 -1.72
CA ASN A 345 -21.04 -0.86 -0.54
C ASN A 345 -21.17 0.66 -0.34
N CYS A 346 -21.19 1.14 0.91
CA CYS A 346 -21.04 2.57 1.17
C CYS A 346 -19.60 3.06 1.00
N MET A 347 -18.63 2.15 1.06
CA MET A 347 -17.23 2.41 0.74
C MET A 347 -16.99 2.34 -0.77
N SER A 348 -15.82 2.82 -1.22
CA SER A 348 -15.34 2.67 -2.59
C SER A 348 -14.18 1.68 -2.62
N GLU A 349 -14.23 0.74 -3.55
CA GLU A 349 -13.33 -0.41 -3.60
C GLU A 349 -12.40 -0.31 -4.83
N PHE A 350 -11.11 -0.02 -4.61
CA PHE A 350 -10.08 -0.11 -5.64
C PHE A 350 -9.31 -1.42 -5.45
N MET A 351 -9.42 -2.33 -6.42
CA MET A 351 -8.69 -3.61 -6.37
C MET A 351 -7.47 -3.61 -7.29
N GLY A 352 -6.40 -4.26 -6.84
CA GLY A 352 -5.21 -4.58 -7.63
C GLY A 352 -4.85 -6.07 -7.54
N LEU A 353 -3.93 -6.51 -8.40
CA LEU A 353 -3.48 -7.90 -8.48
C LEU A 353 -1.96 -7.94 -8.60
N ILE A 354 -1.29 -8.56 -7.62
CA ILE A 354 0.18 -8.67 -7.59
C ILE A 354 0.64 -9.82 -8.50
N HIS A 355 0.07 -11.01 -8.30
CA HIS A 355 0.33 -12.19 -9.11
C HIS A 355 -0.86 -13.17 -9.04
N GLY A 356 -0.91 -14.13 -9.98
CA GLY A 356 -1.96 -15.14 -10.04
C GLY A 356 -3.27 -14.62 -10.65
N GLY A 357 -4.39 -15.16 -10.18
CA GLY A 357 -5.75 -14.76 -10.57
C GLY A 357 -6.65 -14.52 -9.35
N TYR A 358 -7.78 -13.82 -9.54
CA TYR A 358 -8.72 -13.50 -8.46
C TYR A 358 -10.04 -14.26 -8.62
N GLU A 359 -10.50 -14.93 -7.56
CA GLU A 359 -11.59 -15.92 -7.63
C GLU A 359 -12.93 -15.37 -8.14
N ALA A 360 -13.20 -14.07 -7.99
CA ALA A 360 -14.45 -13.46 -8.43
C ALA A 360 -14.45 -13.05 -9.91
N LYS A 361 -13.30 -13.18 -10.60
CA LYS A 361 -13.11 -12.74 -11.98
C LYS A 361 -12.39 -13.83 -12.77
N ALA A 362 -13.15 -14.56 -13.58
CA ALA A 362 -12.61 -15.64 -14.41
C ALA A 362 -11.63 -15.11 -15.47
N ASP A 363 -11.92 -13.94 -16.05
CA ASP A 363 -11.10 -13.33 -17.12
C ASP A 363 -10.92 -11.81 -16.94
N GLY A 364 -9.87 -11.27 -17.55
CA GLY A 364 -9.68 -9.83 -17.77
C GLY A 364 -9.12 -9.03 -16.60
N PHE A 365 -8.95 -9.62 -15.40
CA PHE A 365 -8.24 -9.01 -14.27
C PHE A 365 -6.87 -9.66 -14.11
N LEU A 366 -5.83 -9.00 -14.63
CA LEU A 366 -4.48 -9.53 -14.76
C LEU A 366 -3.50 -8.83 -13.79
N PRO A 367 -2.39 -9.48 -13.41
CA PRO A 367 -1.35 -8.86 -12.58
C PRO A 367 -0.87 -7.51 -13.13
N GLY A 368 -0.93 -6.46 -12.31
CA GLY A 368 -0.65 -5.08 -12.71
C GLY A 368 -1.87 -4.30 -13.21
N GLY A 369 -3.01 -4.96 -13.40
CA GLY A 369 -4.30 -4.32 -13.69
C GLY A 369 -4.98 -3.80 -12.42
N ALA A 370 -6.11 -3.12 -12.60
CA ALA A 370 -6.88 -2.57 -11.49
C ALA A 370 -8.38 -2.60 -11.78
N SER A 371 -9.21 -2.46 -10.74
CA SER A 371 -10.62 -2.11 -10.92
C SER A 371 -11.11 -1.18 -9.84
N LEU A 372 -12.11 -0.36 -10.17
CA LEU A 372 -12.78 0.53 -9.24
C LEU A 372 -14.28 0.23 -9.23
N HIS A 373 -14.79 -0.08 -8.04
CA HIS A 373 -16.22 -0.15 -7.75
C HIS A 373 -16.55 1.00 -6.79
N SER A 374 -17.08 2.08 -7.35
CA SER A 374 -17.45 3.28 -6.59
C SER A 374 -18.60 3.03 -5.61
N CYS A 375 -18.73 3.91 -4.61
CA CYS A 375 -19.82 3.90 -3.63
C CYS A 375 -21.18 3.55 -4.27
N MET A 376 -21.84 2.55 -3.70
CA MET A 376 -23.15 1.99 -4.04
C MET A 376 -23.28 1.37 -5.43
N THR A 377 -22.22 1.35 -6.23
CA THR A 377 -22.20 0.70 -7.54
C THR A 377 -22.28 -0.82 -7.36
N PRO A 378 -23.30 -1.50 -7.92
CA PRO A 378 -23.43 -2.95 -7.79
C PRO A 378 -22.23 -3.69 -8.39
N HIS A 379 -21.74 -4.70 -7.70
CA HIS A 379 -20.66 -5.57 -8.17
C HIS A 379 -20.82 -6.97 -7.56
N GLY A 380 -19.95 -7.90 -7.94
CA GLY A 380 -20.02 -9.28 -7.50
C GLY A 380 -19.30 -10.21 -8.47
N PRO A 381 -19.42 -11.54 -8.28
CA PRO A 381 -18.80 -12.52 -9.15
C PRO A 381 -19.36 -12.39 -10.58
N ASP A 382 -18.50 -12.65 -11.58
CA ASP A 382 -18.95 -12.64 -12.97
C ASP A 382 -19.88 -13.83 -13.30
N THR A 383 -20.53 -13.76 -14.48
CA THR A 383 -21.48 -14.79 -14.94
C THR A 383 -20.83 -16.18 -14.96
N LYS A 384 -19.60 -16.29 -15.46
CA LYS A 384 -18.92 -17.59 -15.59
C LYS A 384 -18.65 -18.19 -14.21
N THR A 385 -18.18 -17.37 -13.28
CA THR A 385 -17.88 -17.75 -11.89
C THR A 385 -19.15 -18.19 -11.18
N TYR A 386 -20.25 -17.43 -11.31
CA TYR A 386 -21.53 -17.77 -10.70
C TYR A 386 -22.07 -19.11 -11.22
N GLU A 387 -22.21 -19.25 -12.55
CA GLU A 387 -22.78 -20.46 -13.17
C GLU A 387 -21.92 -21.71 -12.90
N ALA A 388 -20.58 -21.58 -12.95
CA ALA A 388 -19.68 -22.68 -12.61
C ALA A 388 -19.80 -23.11 -11.14
N THR A 389 -19.96 -22.15 -10.23
CA THR A 389 -20.07 -22.42 -8.79
C THR A 389 -21.35 -23.20 -8.49
N ILE A 390 -22.51 -22.73 -8.98
CA ILE A 390 -23.79 -23.41 -8.71
C ILE A 390 -23.90 -24.77 -9.42
N ALA A 391 -23.26 -24.93 -10.59
CA ALA A 391 -23.22 -26.20 -11.30
C ALA A 391 -22.35 -27.26 -10.59
N GLY A 392 -21.35 -26.82 -9.79
CA GLY A 392 -20.49 -27.70 -8.99
C GLY A 392 -21.21 -28.38 -7.81
N GLY A 393 -22.30 -27.78 -7.32
CA GLY A 393 -23.08 -28.29 -6.18
C GLY A 393 -22.32 -28.27 -4.84
N ASP A 394 -22.91 -28.89 -3.81
CA ASP A 394 -22.41 -28.84 -2.43
C ASP A 394 -21.26 -29.82 -2.12
N ASN A 395 -20.87 -30.69 -3.08
CA ASN A 395 -19.90 -31.77 -2.86
C ASN A 395 -18.42 -31.33 -2.93
N VAL A 396 -18.13 -30.05 -2.69
CA VAL A 396 -16.77 -29.54 -2.75
C VAL A 396 -16.14 -29.66 -1.37
N GLY A 397 -15.27 -30.68 -1.20
CA GLY A 397 -14.45 -30.82 0.00
C GLY A 397 -13.51 -29.61 0.24
N PRO A 398 -12.66 -29.67 1.28
CA PRO A 398 -11.68 -28.62 1.55
C PRO A 398 -10.82 -28.29 0.32
N HIS A 399 -10.83 -27.03 -0.09
CA HIS A 399 -10.04 -26.55 -1.24
C HIS A 399 -9.09 -25.46 -0.80
N ARG A 400 -7.82 -25.52 -1.21
CA ARG A 400 -6.84 -24.45 -0.94
C ARG A 400 -6.63 -23.62 -2.19
N ILE A 401 -6.95 -22.33 -2.11
CA ILE A 401 -6.52 -21.33 -3.08
C ILE A 401 -5.01 -21.15 -2.93
N LYS A 402 -4.28 -21.22 -4.03
CA LYS A 402 -2.82 -21.10 -4.10
C LYS A 402 -2.42 -20.04 -5.14
N ASP A 403 -1.16 -19.65 -5.10
CA ASP A 403 -0.47 -18.90 -6.17
C ASP A 403 -1.14 -17.59 -6.59
N THR A 404 -1.81 -16.91 -5.66
CA THR A 404 -2.48 -15.62 -5.88
C THR A 404 -2.20 -14.64 -4.77
N MET A 405 -2.19 -13.35 -5.11
CA MET A 405 -2.24 -12.25 -4.15
C MET A 405 -2.93 -11.06 -4.81
N ALA A 406 -4.24 -10.95 -4.61
CA ALA A 406 -4.98 -9.73 -4.89
C ALA A 406 -5.01 -8.84 -3.65
N PHE A 407 -5.33 -7.57 -3.82
CA PHE A 407 -5.52 -6.64 -2.71
C PHE A 407 -6.58 -5.60 -3.05
N MET A 408 -7.00 -4.86 -2.04
CA MET A 408 -7.94 -3.77 -2.15
C MET A 408 -7.48 -2.58 -1.29
N PHE A 409 -7.59 -1.39 -1.88
CA PHE A 409 -7.65 -0.13 -1.17
C PHE A 409 -9.12 0.28 -1.08
N GLU A 410 -9.71 0.13 0.11
CA GLU A 410 -11.10 0.49 0.37
C GLU A 410 -11.17 1.82 1.12
N SER A 411 -11.97 2.78 0.66
CA SER A 411 -12.09 4.09 1.31
C SER A 411 -13.52 4.48 1.58
N CYS A 412 -13.75 5.16 2.71
CA CYS A 412 -15.04 5.78 3.00
C CYS A 412 -15.37 6.99 2.11
N LEU A 413 -14.38 7.55 1.41
CA LEU A 413 -14.58 8.68 0.52
C LEU A 413 -14.87 8.20 -0.90
N MET A 414 -15.63 9.00 -1.65
CA MET A 414 -15.93 8.72 -3.06
C MET A 414 -14.80 9.24 -3.96
N PRO A 415 -14.05 8.36 -4.64
CA PRO A 415 -12.97 8.79 -5.50
C PRO A 415 -13.48 9.48 -6.77
N ARG A 416 -12.80 10.55 -7.15
CA ARG A 416 -12.83 11.11 -8.49
C ARG A 416 -11.66 10.51 -9.27
N ILE A 417 -11.83 10.34 -10.57
CA ILE A 417 -10.87 9.64 -11.43
C ILE A 417 -10.16 10.66 -12.30
N CYS A 418 -8.84 10.54 -12.45
CA CYS A 418 -8.08 11.43 -13.31
C CYS A 418 -8.48 11.22 -14.79
N PRO A 419 -8.64 12.29 -15.61
CA PRO A 419 -9.11 12.16 -16.99
C PRO A 419 -8.26 11.22 -17.83
N TRP A 420 -6.93 11.32 -17.71
CA TRP A 420 -6.00 10.46 -18.45
C TRP A 420 -6.19 8.97 -18.14
N ALA A 421 -6.63 8.63 -16.91
CA ALA A 421 -6.89 7.25 -16.52
C ALA A 421 -8.20 6.72 -17.12
N LEU A 422 -9.21 7.58 -17.30
CA LEU A 422 -10.47 7.24 -17.99
C LEU A 422 -10.31 7.13 -19.51
N GLU A 423 -9.47 7.99 -20.09
CA GLU A 423 -9.22 8.07 -21.53
C GLU A 423 -8.13 7.09 -22.00
N SER A 424 -7.53 6.37 -21.06
CA SER A 424 -6.46 5.42 -21.33
C SER A 424 -6.93 4.25 -22.20
N SER A 425 -6.08 3.84 -23.15
CA SER A 425 -6.25 2.60 -23.92
C SER A 425 -6.21 1.32 -23.08
N TYR A 426 -5.80 1.41 -21.81
CA TYR A 426 -5.83 0.30 -20.87
C TYR A 426 -7.21 0.09 -20.22
N VAL A 427 -8.16 1.03 -20.38
CA VAL A 427 -9.52 0.83 -19.89
C VAL A 427 -10.19 -0.31 -20.66
N ASP A 428 -10.78 -1.24 -19.91
CA ASP A 428 -11.63 -2.29 -20.45
C ASP A 428 -13.07 -1.77 -20.55
N HIS A 429 -13.41 -1.23 -21.73
CA HIS A 429 -14.75 -0.70 -22.00
C HIS A 429 -15.85 -1.77 -21.97
N ASP A 430 -15.48 -3.05 -22.06
CA ASP A 430 -16.42 -4.18 -22.05
C ASP A 430 -16.51 -4.84 -20.67
N TYR A 431 -15.96 -4.22 -19.62
CA TYR A 431 -15.96 -4.80 -18.27
C TYR A 431 -17.37 -5.20 -17.80
N TYR A 432 -18.38 -4.36 -18.05
CA TYR A 432 -19.76 -4.62 -17.67
C TYR A 432 -20.33 -5.93 -18.29
N GLN A 433 -19.82 -6.35 -19.45
CA GLN A 433 -20.31 -7.54 -20.16
C GLN A 433 -20.12 -8.82 -19.35
N CYS A 434 -19.18 -8.84 -18.38
CA CYS A 434 -18.96 -10.02 -17.55
C CYS A 434 -20.19 -10.40 -16.69
N TRP A 435 -21.12 -9.46 -16.44
CA TRP A 435 -22.37 -9.71 -15.70
C TRP A 435 -23.63 -9.83 -16.58
N ILE A 436 -23.60 -9.38 -17.84
CA ILE A 436 -24.80 -9.32 -18.71
C ILE A 436 -25.39 -10.72 -18.99
N GLY A 437 -24.58 -11.78 -18.88
CA GLY A 437 -25.02 -13.16 -19.10
C GLY A 437 -25.75 -13.81 -17.93
N LEU A 438 -25.90 -13.15 -16.78
CA LEU A 438 -26.57 -13.71 -15.60
C LEU A 438 -28.05 -13.99 -15.88
N LYS A 439 -28.48 -15.22 -15.55
CA LYS A 439 -29.85 -15.70 -15.79
C LYS A 439 -30.66 -15.76 -14.50
N SER A 440 -31.98 -15.65 -14.64
CA SER A 440 -32.88 -15.98 -13.54
C SER A 440 -32.92 -17.50 -13.36
N HIS A 441 -32.63 -17.95 -12.13
CA HIS A 441 -32.81 -19.34 -11.69
C HIS A 441 -34.05 -19.49 -10.79
N PHE A 442 -34.86 -18.44 -10.67
CA PHE A 442 -36.05 -18.44 -9.81
C PHE A 442 -37.14 -19.35 -10.39
N ASN A 443 -37.56 -20.34 -9.62
CA ASN A 443 -38.68 -21.20 -9.96
C ASN A 443 -39.71 -21.20 -8.79
N PRO A 444 -40.85 -20.50 -8.93
CA PRO A 444 -41.83 -20.37 -7.85
C PRO A 444 -42.53 -21.70 -7.50
N ASN A 445 -42.44 -22.71 -8.37
CA ASN A 445 -43.04 -24.03 -8.16
C ASN A 445 -42.07 -25.01 -7.47
N ASN A 446 -40.83 -24.60 -7.21
CA ASN A 446 -39.84 -25.41 -6.52
C ASN A 446 -39.88 -25.15 -4.99
N THR A 447 -41.03 -25.42 -4.37
CA THR A 447 -41.19 -25.40 -2.91
C THR A 447 -40.55 -26.68 -2.34
N ARG A 448 -39.29 -26.60 -1.92
CA ARG A 448 -38.49 -27.76 -1.50
C ARG A 448 -39.21 -28.69 -0.50
N ASN A 449 -39.44 -29.92 -0.95
CA ASN A 449 -39.70 -31.12 -0.16
C ASN A 449 -38.37 -31.70 0.41
N SER A 450 -37.47 -30.85 0.92
CA SER A 450 -36.13 -31.27 1.37
C SER A 450 -35.69 -30.57 2.67
N HIS A 451 -36.59 -30.45 3.63
CA HIS A 451 -36.19 -30.36 5.04
C HIS A 451 -35.79 -31.76 5.54
N ASN A 452 -34.63 -32.23 5.07
CA ASN A 452 -33.84 -33.24 5.78
C ASN A 452 -32.60 -32.56 6.37
N ASN A 453 -32.84 -31.39 6.96
CA ASN A 453 -31.87 -30.58 7.67
C ASN A 453 -31.69 -31.18 9.07
N ASN A 454 -31.03 -32.34 9.16
CA ASN A 454 -30.44 -32.82 10.40
C ASN A 454 -29.26 -31.91 10.75
N TRP A 455 -29.53 -30.77 11.39
CA TRP A 455 -28.51 -29.86 11.96
C TRP A 455 -27.88 -30.41 13.25
N HIS A 456 -28.15 -31.68 13.60
CA HIS A 456 -27.53 -32.35 14.72
C HIS A 456 -26.88 -33.65 14.23
N PRO A 457 -25.55 -33.80 14.33
CA PRO A 457 -24.95 -35.12 14.21
C PRO A 457 -25.46 -35.97 15.38
N GLU A 458 -25.97 -37.16 15.07
CA GLU A 458 -26.23 -38.19 16.07
C GLU A 458 -24.92 -38.45 16.83
N ILE A 459 -24.88 -38.04 18.10
CA ILE A 459 -23.88 -38.51 19.05
C ILE A 459 -24.25 -39.98 19.32
N GLN A 460 -23.62 -40.90 18.58
CA GLN A 460 -23.60 -42.30 18.98
C GLN A 460 -22.77 -42.41 20.27
N GLN A 461 -23.43 -42.86 21.34
CA GLN A 461 -22.82 -43.21 22.64
C GLN A 461 -21.91 -44.43 22.53
#